data_AF-A0A174UU04-F1
#
_entry.id   AF-A0A174UU04-F1
#
_cell.length_a   1.000
_cell.length_b   1.000
_cell.length_c   1.000
_cell.angle_alpha   90.00
_cell.angle_beta   90.00
_cell.angle_gamma   90.00
#
_symmetry.space_group_name_H-M   'P 1'
#
loop_
_entity.id
_entity.type
_entity.pdbx_description
1 polymer ?
#
loop_
_entity_poly.entity_id
_entity_poly.type
_entity_poly.pdbx_seq_one_letter_code
_entity_poly.pdbx_strand_id
1 'polypeptide(L)'
;MFRLILADIQWKLGQMTEDTLRNALEVLDSGAAMAEWEGADESDRRSRQRVLDRLRKKLESPQGPLKTVKRPKPKKFKYKIGDVIAVRFVPELAEQNPDIESYCNKYFMVQVVGYTDYPTSLSRHPLIEQCGGVVALDWMGDTIPDMEEFAKAPMLDLTVLWWPIRSFAVTTMFGANAVQCTVIGNTEIKFEQDVPERVTMLNEARTWKYVVLDIVRAYQKQHPQNNT
;
A
#
# COMPACT_ATOMS: atom_id res chain seq x y z
N MET A 1 10.93 12.33 28.26
CA MET A 1 10.36 13.00 27.07
C MET A 1 8.88 12.69 26.74
N PHE A 2 8.40 11.43 26.86
CA PHE A 2 7.04 11.01 26.42
C PHE A 2 5.87 11.86 26.99
N ARG A 3 5.86 12.17 28.29
CA ARG A 3 4.80 12.95 28.95
C ARG A 3 4.57 14.33 28.30
N LEU A 4 5.64 15.02 27.89
CA LEU A 4 5.56 16.32 27.23
C LEU A 4 4.96 16.23 25.83
N ILE A 5 5.29 15.18 25.08
CA ILE A 5 4.75 14.94 23.74
C ILE A 5 3.26 14.62 23.83
N LEU A 6 2.88 13.76 24.77
CA LEU A 6 1.47 13.41 25.00
C LEU A 6 0.65 14.66 25.34
N ALA A 7 1.13 15.48 26.27
CA ALA A 7 0.47 16.74 26.65
C ALA A 7 0.37 17.71 25.47
N ASP A 8 1.43 17.88 24.67
CA ASP A 8 1.42 18.76 23.50
C ASP A 8 0.35 18.36 22.46
N ILE A 9 0.22 17.04 22.21
CA ILE A 9 -0.75 16.45 21.28
C ILE A 9 -2.17 16.57 21.84
N GLN A 10 -2.40 16.13 23.08
CA GLN A 10 -3.71 16.21 23.70
C GLN A 10 -4.19 17.65 23.80
N TRP A 11 -3.30 18.60 24.16
CA TRP A 11 -3.59 20.03 24.15
C TRP A 11 -4.11 20.47 22.77
N LYS A 12 -3.39 20.14 21.69
CA LYS A 12 -3.75 20.48 20.30
C LYS A 12 -5.12 19.92 19.88
N LEU A 13 -5.53 18.80 20.46
CA LEU A 13 -6.77 18.09 20.15
C LEU A 13 -7.96 18.46 21.04
N GLY A 14 -7.79 19.32 22.05
CA GLY A 14 -8.88 19.59 22.99
C GLY A 14 -9.20 18.40 23.92
N GLN A 15 -8.25 17.48 24.13
CA GLN A 15 -8.42 16.20 24.84
C GLN A 15 -7.51 16.08 26.08
N MET A 16 -7.00 17.18 26.61
CA MET A 16 -6.00 17.11 27.68
C MET A 16 -6.71 16.94 29.02
N THR A 17 -6.32 15.91 29.76
CA THR A 17 -6.81 15.70 31.12
C THR A 17 -5.96 16.45 32.12
N GLU A 18 -6.54 16.77 33.29
CA GLU A 18 -5.82 17.42 34.39
C GLU A 18 -4.60 16.60 34.84
N ASP A 19 -4.73 15.27 34.86
CA ASP A 19 -3.61 14.38 35.17
C ASP A 19 -2.47 14.49 34.16
N THR A 20 -2.79 14.62 32.86
CA THR A 20 -1.77 14.79 31.82
C THR A 20 -1.07 16.14 31.94
N LEU A 21 -1.82 17.20 32.26
CA LEU A 21 -1.27 18.53 32.53
C LEU A 21 -0.32 18.49 33.72
N ARG A 22 -0.77 17.98 34.87
CA ARG A 22 0.04 17.86 36.09
C ARG A 22 1.32 17.10 35.85
N ASN A 23 1.23 15.93 35.20
CA ASN A 23 2.39 15.09 34.87
C ASN A 23 3.39 15.77 33.92
N ALA A 24 2.92 16.62 33.02
CA ALA A 24 3.78 17.36 32.09
C ALA A 24 4.48 18.54 32.78
N LEU A 25 3.76 19.29 33.64
CA LEU A 25 4.33 20.38 34.43
C LEU A 25 5.40 19.86 35.40
N GLU A 26 5.16 18.74 36.08
CA GLU A 26 6.16 18.09 36.95
C GLU A 26 7.48 17.78 36.21
N VAL A 27 7.40 17.32 34.96
CA VAL A 27 8.59 17.06 34.12
C VAL A 27 9.30 18.36 33.70
N LEU A 28 8.56 19.45 33.51
CA LEU A 28 9.14 20.77 33.20
C LEU A 28 9.77 21.42 34.44
N ASP A 29 9.16 21.26 35.62
CA ASP A 29 9.63 21.82 36.89
C ASP A 29 10.87 21.10 37.41
N SER A 30 10.92 19.76 37.27
CA SER A 30 12.07 18.95 37.70
C SER A 30 13.34 19.15 36.85
N GLY A 31 13.25 19.87 35.72
CA GLY A 31 14.39 20.03 34.80
C GLY A 31 14.76 18.78 34.01
N ALA A 32 14.06 17.65 34.21
CA ALA A 32 14.34 16.38 33.53
C ALA A 32 14.30 16.50 32.00
N ALA A 33 13.53 17.44 31.46
CA ALA A 33 13.45 17.71 30.02
C ALA A 33 14.68 18.40 29.41
N MET A 34 15.56 18.97 30.26
CA MET A 34 16.82 19.60 29.90
C MET A 34 18.04 18.70 30.16
N ALA A 35 17.93 17.72 31.05
CA ALA A 35 19.03 16.82 31.42
C ALA A 35 19.63 16.09 30.20
N GLU A 36 18.80 15.68 29.23
CA GLU A 36 19.24 15.04 27.98
C GLU A 36 20.09 15.97 27.07
N TRP A 37 20.15 17.27 27.38
CA TRP A 37 20.82 18.31 26.58
C TRP A 37 22.02 18.95 27.30
N GLU A 38 22.44 18.44 28.46
CA GLU A 38 23.57 18.98 29.22
C GLU A 38 24.91 18.90 28.48
N GLY A 39 25.09 17.91 27.59
CA GLY A 39 26.28 17.74 26.76
C GLY A 39 26.19 18.35 25.36
N ALA A 40 25.08 19.02 25.03
CA ALA A 40 24.90 19.69 23.74
C ALA A 40 25.62 21.04 23.70
N ASP A 41 25.79 21.61 22.50
CA ASP A 41 26.33 22.97 22.38
C ASP A 41 25.35 24.02 22.96
N GLU A 42 25.89 25.21 23.26
CA GLU A 42 25.10 26.29 23.88
C GLU A 42 23.95 26.79 22.98
N SER A 43 24.09 26.66 21.66
CA SER A 43 23.03 27.04 20.72
C SER A 43 21.84 26.08 20.81
N ASP A 44 22.10 24.79 20.79
CA ASP A 44 21.12 23.71 20.91
C ASP A 44 20.44 23.73 22.28
N ARG A 45 21.20 23.93 23.36
CA ARG A 45 20.66 24.07 24.71
C ARG A 45 19.69 25.25 24.81
N ARG A 46 20.06 26.42 24.25
CA ARG A 46 19.16 27.59 24.18
C ARG A 46 17.94 27.31 23.32
N SER A 47 18.10 26.65 22.19
CA SER A 47 16.99 26.27 21.31
C SER A 47 15.99 25.37 22.05
N ARG A 48 16.49 24.37 22.77
CA ARG A 48 15.68 23.45 23.58
C ARG A 48 14.95 24.19 24.69
N GLN A 49 15.63 25.06 25.44
CA GLN A 49 14.99 25.85 26.50
C GLN A 49 13.81 26.66 25.95
N ARG A 50 13.99 27.35 24.81
CA ARG A 50 12.89 28.10 24.16
C ARG A 50 11.72 27.20 23.76
N VAL A 51 11.99 25.96 23.34
CA VAL A 51 10.92 24.98 23.04
C VAL A 51 10.14 24.61 24.30
N LEU A 52 10.83 24.35 25.42
CA LEU A 52 10.19 24.02 26.69
C LEU A 52 9.41 25.20 27.28
N ASP A 53 9.94 26.42 27.22
CA ASP A 53 9.26 27.62 27.69
C ASP A 53 7.97 27.88 26.90
N ARG A 54 8.00 27.68 25.58
CA ARG A 54 6.80 27.77 24.74
C ARG A 54 5.80 26.68 25.06
N LEU A 55 6.27 25.45 25.32
CA LEU A 55 5.39 24.35 25.72
C LEU A 55 4.73 24.64 27.06
N ARG A 56 5.46 25.14 28.07
CA ARG A 56 4.90 25.53 29.37
C ARG A 56 3.77 26.55 29.21
N LYS A 57 4.06 27.69 28.55
CA LYS A 57 3.07 28.75 28.31
C LYS A 57 1.82 28.23 27.60
N LYS A 58 2.00 27.29 26.68
CA LYS A 58 0.89 26.65 25.98
C LYS A 58 0.06 25.77 26.92
N LEU A 59 0.69 24.90 27.72
CA LEU A 59 0.01 23.99 28.64
C LEU A 59 -0.77 24.73 29.74
N GLU A 60 -0.25 25.88 30.20
CA GLU A 60 -0.90 26.75 31.19
C GLU A 60 -2.05 27.60 30.62
N SER A 61 -2.16 27.69 29.29
CA SER A 61 -3.24 28.43 28.64
C SER A 61 -4.52 27.59 28.51
N PRO A 62 -5.71 28.23 28.50
CA PRO A 62 -6.97 27.53 28.29
C PRO A 62 -6.92 26.68 27.03
N GLN A 63 -7.32 25.42 27.16
CA GLN A 63 -7.35 24.51 26.03
C GLN A 63 -8.47 24.90 25.05
N GLY A 64 -8.20 24.76 23.76
CA GLY A 64 -9.22 24.90 22.72
C GLY A 64 -10.29 23.78 22.78
N PRO A 65 -11.38 23.91 22.01
CA PRO A 65 -12.45 22.92 22.00
C PRO A 65 -11.99 21.55 21.48
N LEU A 66 -12.71 20.50 21.89
CA LEU A 66 -12.50 19.13 21.46
C LEU A 66 -12.50 19.01 19.92
N LYS A 67 -11.38 18.54 19.36
CA LYS A 67 -11.25 18.25 17.93
C LYS A 67 -11.51 16.78 17.67
N THR A 68 -12.36 16.50 16.69
CA THR A 68 -12.54 15.14 16.16
C THR A 68 -11.37 14.80 15.25
N VAL A 69 -10.59 13.77 15.60
CA VAL A 69 -9.56 13.21 14.72
C VAL A 69 -10.25 12.33 13.68
N LYS A 70 -10.32 12.82 12.43
CA LYS A 70 -10.84 12.00 11.33
C LYS A 70 -9.88 10.85 11.08
N ARG A 71 -10.38 9.62 11.12
CA ARG A 71 -9.63 8.45 10.64
C ARG A 71 -9.37 8.63 9.14
N PRO A 72 -8.12 8.48 8.66
CA PRO A 72 -7.85 8.42 7.23
C PRO A 72 -8.74 7.34 6.60
N LYS A 73 -9.44 7.69 5.51
CA LYS A 73 -10.22 6.70 4.76
C LYS A 73 -9.26 5.87 3.92
N PRO A 74 -9.44 4.55 3.85
CA PRO A 74 -8.62 3.73 2.97
C PRO A 74 -8.75 4.19 1.52
N LYS A 75 -7.63 4.19 0.80
CA LYS A 75 -7.69 4.40 -0.65
C LYS A 75 -8.29 3.14 -1.27
N LYS A 76 -9.40 3.29 -2.01
CA LYS A 76 -10.10 2.17 -2.64
C LYS A 76 -9.37 1.70 -3.89
N PHE A 77 -9.47 0.40 -4.17
CA PHE A 77 -9.01 -0.17 -5.43
C PHE A 77 -9.84 0.40 -6.60
N LYS A 78 -9.20 0.63 -7.75
CA LYS A 78 -9.83 1.29 -8.90
C LYS A 78 -10.89 0.39 -9.58
N TYR A 79 -10.64 -0.91 -9.62
CA TYR A 79 -11.47 -1.89 -10.34
C TYR A 79 -12.47 -2.56 -9.39
N LYS A 80 -13.57 -3.06 -9.95
CA LYS A 80 -14.63 -3.75 -9.23
C LYS A 80 -14.43 -5.25 -9.24
N ILE A 81 -14.94 -5.94 -8.24
CA ILE A 81 -15.07 -7.41 -8.27
C ILE A 81 -15.86 -7.81 -9.52
N GLY A 82 -15.36 -8.81 -10.23
CA GLY A 82 -15.89 -9.30 -11.49
C GLY A 82 -15.31 -8.61 -12.74
N ASP A 83 -14.59 -7.49 -12.59
CA ASP A 83 -13.95 -6.84 -13.74
C ASP A 83 -12.92 -7.77 -14.37
N VAL A 84 -13.04 -7.97 -15.67
CA VAL A 84 -12.04 -8.62 -16.51
C VAL A 84 -11.19 -7.53 -17.16
N ILE A 85 -9.88 -7.65 -16.99
CA ILE A 85 -8.91 -6.62 -17.35
C ILE A 85 -7.90 -7.24 -18.32
N ALA A 86 -7.77 -6.62 -19.48
CA ALA A 86 -6.66 -6.84 -20.40
C ALA A 86 -5.47 -5.98 -19.95
N VAL A 87 -4.32 -6.62 -19.75
CA VAL A 87 -3.09 -5.97 -19.31
C VAL A 87 -2.04 -6.12 -20.40
N ARG A 88 -1.54 -5.00 -20.92
CA ARG A 88 -0.49 -5.01 -21.95
C ARG A 88 0.90 -5.04 -21.31
N PHE A 89 1.77 -5.90 -21.81
CA PHE A 89 3.19 -5.86 -21.50
C PHE A 89 3.84 -4.74 -22.33
N VAL A 90 4.23 -3.64 -21.67
CA VAL A 90 4.72 -2.43 -22.35
C VAL A 90 6.24 -2.51 -22.63
N PRO A 91 6.75 -1.80 -23.65
CA PRO A 91 8.17 -1.84 -24.02
C PRO A 91 9.14 -1.52 -22.88
N GLU A 92 8.78 -0.58 -22.00
CA GLU A 92 9.61 -0.16 -20.88
C GLU A 92 9.87 -1.30 -19.87
N LEU A 93 8.97 -2.28 -19.79
CA LEU A 93 9.17 -3.48 -18.98
C LEU A 93 10.05 -4.52 -19.70
N ALA A 94 9.91 -4.63 -21.02
CA ALA A 94 10.70 -5.54 -21.85
C ALA A 94 12.19 -5.14 -21.84
N GLU A 95 12.50 -3.85 -21.97
CA GLU A 95 13.88 -3.33 -21.91
C GLU A 95 14.61 -3.72 -20.60
N GLN A 96 13.86 -3.82 -19.50
CA GLN A 96 14.40 -4.19 -18.19
C GLN A 96 14.44 -5.71 -17.95
N ASN A 97 13.80 -6.51 -18.80
CA ASN A 97 13.66 -7.95 -18.65
C ASN A 97 13.85 -8.66 -20.02
N PRO A 98 15.11 -8.80 -20.50
CA PRO A 98 15.40 -9.39 -21.80
C PRO A 98 14.94 -10.85 -21.96
N ASP A 99 14.75 -11.58 -20.86
CA ASP A 99 14.26 -12.97 -20.83
C ASP A 99 12.85 -13.14 -21.40
N ILE A 100 12.08 -12.06 -21.49
CA ILE A 100 10.67 -12.05 -21.88
C ILE A 100 10.36 -10.95 -22.90
N GLU A 101 11.37 -10.47 -23.62
CA GLU A 101 11.23 -9.41 -24.63
C GLU A 101 10.24 -9.77 -25.76
N SER A 102 10.16 -11.05 -26.15
CA SER A 102 9.23 -11.55 -27.18
C SER A 102 7.76 -11.34 -26.84
N TYR A 103 7.43 -11.12 -25.57
CA TYR A 103 6.08 -10.82 -25.11
C TYR A 103 5.75 -9.32 -25.15
N CYS A 104 6.66 -8.47 -25.60
CA CYS A 104 6.43 -7.04 -25.73
C CYS A 104 5.18 -6.75 -26.58
N ASN A 105 4.34 -5.84 -26.09
CA ASN A 105 3.03 -5.47 -26.64
C ASN A 105 1.95 -6.57 -26.65
N LYS A 106 2.23 -7.76 -26.13
CA LYS A 106 1.21 -8.79 -25.94
C LYS A 106 0.28 -8.42 -24.78
N TYR A 107 -0.96 -8.89 -24.89
CA TYR A 107 -2.00 -8.74 -23.89
C TYR A 107 -2.16 -10.03 -23.09
N PHE A 108 -2.38 -9.87 -21.79
CA PHE A 108 -2.76 -10.93 -20.87
C PHE A 108 -4.07 -10.57 -20.18
N MET A 109 -4.79 -11.57 -19.69
CA MET A 109 -6.05 -11.36 -18.98
C MET A 109 -5.92 -11.59 -17.49
N VAL A 110 -6.57 -10.74 -16.70
CA VAL A 110 -6.81 -10.97 -15.28
C VAL A 110 -8.26 -10.69 -14.91
N GLN A 111 -8.81 -11.40 -13.93
CA GLN A 111 -10.11 -11.09 -13.34
C GLN A 111 -9.93 -10.63 -11.89
N VAL A 112 -10.64 -9.58 -11.49
CA VAL A 112 -10.72 -9.15 -10.10
C VAL A 112 -11.69 -10.04 -9.35
N VAL A 113 -11.20 -10.77 -8.35
CA VAL A 113 -11.97 -11.78 -7.61
C VAL A 113 -12.26 -11.36 -6.16
N GLY A 114 -11.62 -10.32 -5.65
CA GLY A 114 -11.87 -9.85 -4.30
C GLY A 114 -11.08 -8.60 -3.93
N TYR A 115 -11.16 -8.23 -2.66
CA TYR A 115 -10.35 -7.16 -2.09
C TYR A 115 -9.61 -7.65 -0.86
N THR A 116 -8.45 -7.06 -0.63
CA THR A 116 -7.69 -7.27 0.60
C THR A 116 -7.11 -5.94 1.07
N ASP A 117 -7.07 -5.73 2.37
CA ASP A 117 -6.49 -4.52 2.92
C ASP A 117 -4.97 -4.67 3.12
N TYR A 118 -4.22 -3.71 2.62
CA TYR A 118 -2.78 -3.61 2.79
C TYR A 118 -2.44 -2.40 3.68
N PRO A 119 -1.82 -2.61 4.85
CA PRO A 119 -1.35 -1.52 5.69
C PRO A 119 -0.12 -0.88 5.05
N THR A 120 -0.30 0.28 4.41
CA THR A 120 0.79 1.03 3.79
C THR A 120 1.54 1.84 4.85
N SER A 121 2.75 1.34 5.15
CA SER A 121 3.81 1.89 6.03
C SER A 121 3.64 1.77 7.55
N LEU A 122 4.79 1.55 8.20
CA LEU A 122 5.13 1.81 9.61
C LEU A 122 5.24 3.33 9.94
N SER A 123 4.69 4.22 9.10
CA SER A 123 4.83 5.67 9.28
C SER A 123 3.80 6.23 10.28
N ARG A 124 3.97 7.51 10.68
CA ARG A 124 3.15 8.21 11.70
C ARG A 124 1.64 8.23 11.40
N HIS A 125 1.22 7.94 10.17
CA HIS A 125 -0.17 7.83 9.78
C HIS A 125 -0.37 6.53 9.00
N PRO A 126 -0.78 5.42 9.67
CA PRO A 126 -1.04 4.17 8.96
C PRO A 126 -2.17 4.41 7.94
N LEU A 127 -1.83 4.29 6.67
CA LEU A 127 -2.78 4.36 5.57
C LEU A 127 -3.16 2.92 5.23
N ILE A 128 -4.46 2.62 5.27
CA ILE A 128 -4.95 1.35 4.75
C ILE A 128 -5.19 1.56 3.24
N GLU A 129 -4.60 0.73 2.39
CA GLU A 129 -4.92 0.68 0.96
C GLU A 129 -5.71 -0.60 0.70
N GLN A 130 -6.84 -0.47 0.00
CA GLN A 130 -7.54 -1.62 -0.52
C GLN A 130 -6.84 -2.08 -1.81
N CYS A 131 -6.37 -3.32 -1.81
CA CYS A 131 -5.79 -3.99 -2.96
C CYS A 131 -6.85 -4.86 -3.65
N GLY A 132 -6.71 -5.05 -4.95
CA GLY A 132 -7.53 -6.01 -5.69
C GLY A 132 -6.90 -7.39 -5.63
N GLY A 133 -7.63 -8.39 -5.15
CA GLY A 133 -7.30 -9.79 -5.39
C GLY A 133 -7.59 -10.12 -6.85
N VAL A 134 -6.58 -10.52 -7.62
CA VAL A 134 -6.74 -10.87 -9.04
C VAL A 134 -6.27 -12.28 -9.34
N VAL A 135 -6.95 -12.91 -10.29
CA VAL A 135 -6.57 -14.20 -10.89
C VAL A 135 -6.12 -13.95 -12.31
N ALA A 136 -4.99 -14.55 -12.70
CA ALA A 136 -4.50 -14.53 -14.06
C ALA A 136 -5.13 -15.66 -14.89
N LEU A 137 -5.48 -15.35 -16.14
CA LEU A 137 -6.02 -16.31 -17.08
C LEU A 137 -4.90 -16.80 -17.99
N ASP A 138 -4.97 -18.07 -18.37
CA ASP A 138 -4.01 -18.69 -19.29
C ASP A 138 -4.37 -18.33 -20.73
N TRP A 139 -4.07 -17.08 -21.09
CA TRP A 139 -4.32 -16.53 -22.41
C TRP A 139 -3.33 -15.40 -22.71
N MET A 140 -2.87 -15.35 -23.96
CA MET A 140 -2.01 -14.31 -24.49
C MET A 140 -2.43 -13.99 -25.94
N GLY A 141 -2.42 -12.71 -26.30
CA GLY A 141 -2.77 -12.29 -27.65
C GLY A 141 -2.12 -10.99 -28.09
N ASP A 142 -2.11 -10.76 -29.40
CA ASP A 142 -1.61 -9.52 -30.03
C ASP A 142 -2.59 -8.35 -29.93
N THR A 143 -3.87 -8.65 -29.70
CA THR A 143 -4.95 -7.67 -29.57
C THR A 143 -5.62 -7.77 -28.21
N ILE A 144 -6.41 -6.76 -27.85
CA ILE A 144 -7.22 -6.81 -26.63
C ILE A 144 -8.23 -7.97 -26.76
N PRO A 145 -8.31 -8.89 -25.78
CA PRO A 145 -9.24 -10.00 -25.82
C PRO A 145 -10.69 -9.55 -25.67
N ASP A 146 -11.60 -10.39 -26.15
CA ASP A 146 -13.03 -10.24 -25.89
C ASP A 146 -13.53 -11.16 -24.76
N MET A 147 -14.82 -11.05 -24.45
CA MET A 147 -15.45 -11.86 -23.39
C MET A 147 -15.67 -13.33 -23.80
N GLU A 148 -15.65 -13.68 -25.09
CA GLU A 148 -15.71 -15.07 -25.53
C GLU A 148 -14.39 -15.79 -25.30
N GLU A 149 -13.27 -15.12 -25.55
CA GLU A 149 -11.94 -15.61 -25.20
C GLU A 149 -11.79 -15.77 -23.69
N PHE A 150 -12.28 -14.79 -22.91
CA PHE A 150 -12.35 -14.91 -21.46
C PHE A 150 -13.16 -16.15 -21.03
N ALA A 151 -14.29 -16.44 -21.67
CA ALA A 151 -15.10 -17.62 -21.34
C ALA A 151 -14.35 -18.93 -21.55
N LYS A 152 -13.47 -19.00 -22.56
CA LYS A 152 -12.69 -20.21 -22.91
C LYS A 152 -11.39 -20.34 -22.10
N ALA A 153 -10.79 -19.24 -21.68
CA ALA A 153 -9.47 -19.24 -21.04
C ALA A 153 -9.47 -19.94 -19.66
N PRO A 154 -8.61 -20.95 -19.41
CA PRO A 154 -8.45 -21.53 -18.09
C PRO A 154 -7.70 -20.56 -17.15
N MET A 155 -7.61 -20.90 -15.87
CA MET A 155 -6.77 -20.17 -14.92
C MET A 155 -5.29 -20.49 -15.19
N LEU A 156 -4.44 -19.46 -15.20
CA LEU A 156 -2.99 -19.63 -15.34
C LEU A 156 -2.40 -20.23 -14.06
N ASP A 157 -1.59 -21.28 -14.18
CA ASP A 157 -0.94 -21.87 -13.01
C ASP A 157 0.27 -21.06 -12.56
N LEU A 158 0.14 -20.32 -11.47
CA LEU A 158 1.22 -19.52 -10.90
C LEU A 158 2.18 -20.34 -10.01
N THR A 159 1.83 -21.59 -9.66
CA THR A 159 2.66 -22.42 -8.76
C THR A 159 4.01 -22.78 -9.38
N VAL A 160 4.12 -22.73 -10.71
CA VAL A 160 5.36 -22.91 -11.49
C VAL A 160 6.47 -21.89 -11.16
N LEU A 161 6.15 -20.81 -10.44
CA LEU A 161 7.10 -19.82 -9.96
C LEU A 161 7.57 -20.06 -8.52
N TRP A 162 7.34 -21.26 -7.97
CA TRP A 162 7.63 -21.61 -6.56
C TRP A 162 6.80 -20.75 -5.58
N TRP A 163 5.58 -20.38 -6.00
CA TRP A 163 4.67 -19.54 -5.24
C TRP A 163 3.48 -20.38 -4.74
N PRO A 164 3.14 -20.35 -3.44
CA PRO A 164 2.05 -21.17 -2.90
C PRO A 164 0.64 -20.60 -3.18
N ILE A 165 0.53 -19.43 -3.82
CA ILE A 165 -0.73 -18.69 -3.99
C ILE A 165 -1.08 -18.58 -5.48
N ARG A 166 -2.36 -18.76 -5.81
CA ARG A 166 -2.92 -18.70 -7.18
C ARG A 166 -3.53 -17.34 -7.54
N SER A 167 -3.37 -16.34 -6.67
CA SER A 167 -3.89 -14.99 -6.82
C SER A 167 -2.86 -13.95 -6.39
N PHE A 168 -2.98 -12.73 -6.92
CA PHE A 168 -2.15 -11.58 -6.54
C PHE A 168 -2.99 -10.56 -5.76
N ALA A 169 -2.42 -9.95 -4.72
CA ALA A 169 -2.95 -8.70 -4.17
C ALA A 169 -2.30 -7.52 -4.90
N VAL A 170 -3.07 -6.79 -5.70
CA VAL A 170 -2.54 -5.72 -6.55
C VAL A 170 -2.79 -4.35 -5.93
N THR A 171 -1.73 -3.58 -5.73
CA THR A 171 -1.78 -2.19 -5.24
C THR A 171 -1.90 -1.20 -6.39
N THR A 172 -2.54 -0.05 -6.13
CA THR A 172 -2.67 1.04 -7.12
C THR A 172 -1.62 2.13 -6.97
N MET A 173 -0.83 2.12 -5.89
CA MET A 173 -0.04 3.28 -5.47
C MET A 173 1.35 3.41 -6.09
N PHE A 174 1.90 2.39 -6.75
CA PHE A 174 3.23 2.47 -7.35
C PHE A 174 3.21 1.93 -8.78
N GLY A 175 3.50 2.80 -9.76
CA GLY A 175 3.78 2.37 -11.13
C GLY A 175 2.58 2.25 -12.07
N ALA A 176 1.51 3.04 -11.91
CA ALA A 176 0.42 3.13 -12.88
C ALA A 176 0.88 3.46 -14.32
N ASN A 177 2.13 3.91 -14.49
CA ASN A 177 2.73 4.22 -15.78
C ASN A 177 3.43 3.01 -16.43
N ALA A 178 3.54 1.87 -15.74
CA ALA A 178 4.33 0.72 -16.20
C ALA A 178 3.48 -0.37 -16.89
N VAL A 179 2.15 -0.25 -16.89
CA VAL A 179 1.27 -1.19 -17.59
C VAL A 179 0.07 -0.45 -18.17
N GLN A 180 -0.43 -0.91 -19.31
CA GLN A 180 -1.71 -0.45 -19.84
C GLN A 180 -2.79 -1.45 -19.47
N CYS A 181 -3.68 -1.07 -18.55
CA CYS A 181 -4.81 -1.89 -18.12
C CYS A 181 -6.13 -1.38 -18.70
N THR A 182 -6.84 -2.22 -19.44
CA THR A 182 -8.14 -1.92 -20.06
C THR A 182 -9.19 -2.89 -19.50
N VAL A 183 -10.30 -2.38 -18.97
CA VAL A 183 -11.44 -3.23 -18.57
C VAL A 183 -12.17 -3.65 -19.83
N ILE A 184 -12.31 -4.95 -20.06
CA ILE A 184 -12.99 -5.51 -21.25
C ILE A 184 -14.42 -5.98 -20.95
N GLY A 185 -14.74 -6.23 -19.69
CA GLY A 185 -16.09 -6.58 -19.24
C GLY A 185 -16.17 -6.76 -17.73
N ASN A 186 -17.38 -7.01 -17.24
CA ASN A 186 -17.65 -7.35 -15.85
C ASN A 186 -18.61 -8.55 -15.82
N THR A 187 -18.29 -9.56 -15.02
CA THR A 187 -19.05 -10.80 -14.94
C THR A 187 -18.86 -11.46 -13.57
N GLU A 188 -19.60 -12.54 -13.31
CA GLU A 188 -19.43 -13.32 -12.09
C GLU A 188 -18.01 -13.89 -12.00
N ILE A 189 -17.56 -14.17 -10.77
CA ILE A 189 -16.23 -14.71 -10.53
C ILE A 189 -16.14 -16.08 -11.20
N LYS A 190 -15.23 -16.21 -12.17
CA LYS A 190 -15.06 -17.45 -12.92
C LYS A 190 -14.32 -18.52 -12.11
N PHE A 191 -13.34 -18.09 -11.34
CA PHE A 191 -12.51 -18.95 -10.50
C PHE A 191 -12.53 -18.41 -9.06
N GLU A 192 -13.32 -19.04 -8.19
CA GLU A 192 -13.33 -18.69 -6.77
C GLU A 192 -11.94 -18.87 -6.17
N GLN A 193 -11.49 -17.89 -5.40
CA GLN A 193 -10.23 -17.91 -4.67
C GLN A 193 -10.45 -17.36 -3.27
N ASP A 194 -9.73 -17.93 -2.30
CA ASP A 194 -9.65 -17.34 -0.97
C ASP A 194 -8.79 -16.07 -1.06
N VAL A 195 -9.43 -14.91 -0.92
CA VAL A 195 -8.75 -13.62 -0.86
C VAL A 195 -8.72 -13.21 0.62
N PRO A 196 -7.54 -13.22 1.27
CA PRO A 196 -7.46 -12.91 2.69
C PRO A 196 -7.95 -11.48 2.95
N GLU A 197 -8.63 -11.26 4.08
CA GLU A 197 -9.13 -9.93 4.46
C GLU A 197 -7.98 -8.90 4.56
N ARG A 198 -6.79 -9.36 4.96
CA ARG A 198 -5.61 -8.52 5.10
C ARG A 198 -4.34 -9.22 4.65
N VAL A 199 -3.50 -8.46 3.97
CA VAL A 199 -2.14 -8.84 3.61
C VAL A 199 -1.22 -8.71 4.84
N THR A 200 -0.49 -9.78 5.17
CA THR A 200 0.34 -9.87 6.39
C THR A 200 1.84 -9.67 6.13
N MET A 201 2.30 -9.94 4.90
CA MET A 201 3.71 -9.80 4.52
C MET A 201 3.91 -8.67 3.50
N LEU A 202 5.02 -7.93 3.61
CA LEU A 202 5.38 -6.85 2.68
C LEU A 202 5.45 -7.30 1.21
N ASN A 203 5.71 -8.59 0.96
CA ASN A 203 5.86 -9.16 -0.39
C ASN A 203 4.55 -9.64 -1.02
N GLU A 204 3.46 -9.71 -0.26
CA GLU A 204 2.17 -10.22 -0.73
C GLU A 204 1.40 -9.17 -1.55
N ALA A 205 1.58 -7.88 -1.26
CA ALA A 205 1.02 -6.77 -2.04
C ALA A 205 1.99 -6.35 -3.16
N ARG A 206 1.58 -6.55 -4.40
CA ARG A 206 2.40 -6.32 -5.60
C ARG A 206 1.86 -5.14 -6.40
N THR A 207 2.76 -4.37 -7.01
CA THR A 207 2.36 -3.40 -8.04
C THR A 207 2.03 -4.14 -9.34
N TRP A 208 1.20 -3.55 -10.19
CA TRP A 208 0.91 -4.10 -11.52
C TRP A 208 2.15 -4.53 -12.33
N LYS A 209 3.26 -3.79 -12.24
CA LYS A 209 4.54 -4.16 -12.88
C LYS A 209 4.94 -5.60 -12.57
N TYR A 210 5.00 -5.97 -11.29
CA TYR A 210 5.42 -7.30 -10.86
C TYR A 210 4.39 -8.36 -11.20
N VAL A 211 3.09 -8.04 -11.08
CA VAL A 211 2.00 -8.95 -11.45
C VAL A 211 2.13 -9.37 -12.91
N VAL A 212 2.35 -8.42 -13.82
CA VAL A 212 2.50 -8.75 -15.25
C VAL A 212 3.76 -9.55 -15.51
N LEU A 213 4.88 -9.23 -14.87
CA LEU A 213 6.12 -10.02 -15.01
C LEU A 213 5.91 -11.47 -14.55
N ASP A 214 5.22 -11.67 -13.44
CA ASP A 214 4.92 -13.01 -12.92
C ASP A 214 3.96 -13.76 -13.87
N ILE A 215 2.96 -13.08 -14.43
CA ILE A 215 2.06 -13.66 -15.44
C ILE A 215 2.85 -14.12 -16.67
N VAL A 216 3.68 -13.25 -17.25
CA VAL A 216 4.47 -13.54 -18.45
C VAL A 216 5.39 -14.73 -18.20
N ARG A 217 6.10 -14.75 -17.06
CA ARG A 217 7.01 -15.86 -16.72
C ARG A 217 6.29 -17.17 -16.45
N ALA A 218 5.13 -17.13 -15.80
CA ALA A 218 4.31 -18.32 -15.59
C ALA A 218 3.80 -18.87 -16.93
N TYR A 219 3.34 -17.98 -17.82
CA TYR A 219 2.90 -18.33 -19.17
C TYR A 219 4.05 -18.93 -20.00
N GLN A 220 5.22 -18.30 -20.01
CA GLN A 220 6.42 -18.79 -20.71
C GLN A 220 6.82 -20.20 -20.31
N LYS A 221 6.76 -20.52 -19.00
CA LYS A 221 7.07 -21.86 -18.49
C LYS A 221 6.05 -22.92 -18.91
N GLN A 222 4.78 -22.53 -19.04
CA GLN A 222 3.68 -23.42 -19.42
C GLN A 222 3.56 -23.59 -20.93
N HIS A 223 3.98 -22.60 -21.71
CA HIS A 223 3.89 -22.55 -23.17
C HIS A 223 5.26 -22.37 -23.84
N PRO A 224 6.21 -23.32 -23.67
CA PRO A 224 7.58 -23.17 -24.16
C PRO A 224 7.70 -23.09 -25.70
N GLN A 225 6.66 -23.55 -26.42
CA GLN A 225 6.60 -23.49 -27.88
C GLN A 225 6.35 -22.07 -28.41
N ASN A 226 5.87 -21.15 -27.57
CA ASN A 226 5.58 -19.76 -27.95
C ASN A 226 6.80 -18.84 -27.75
N ASN A 227 7.99 -19.41 -27.52
CA ASN A 227 9.23 -18.69 -27.23
C ASN A 227 10.11 -18.40 -28.47
N THR A 228 9.64 -18.77 -29.66
CA THR A 228 10.27 -18.48 -30.97
C THR A 228 9.72 -17.21 -31.58
#